data_AF-A0A7Y5UKR7-F1
#
_entry.id   AF-A0A7Y5UKR7-F1
#
_cell.length_a   1.000
_cell.length_b   1.000
_cell.length_c   1.000
_cell.angle_alpha   90.00
_cell.angle_beta   90.00
_cell.angle_gamma   90.00
#
_symmetry.space_group_name_H-M   'P 1'
#
loop_
_entity.id
_entity.type
_entity.pdbx_description
1 polymer ?
#
loop_
_entity_poly.entity_id
_entity_poly.type
_entity_poly.pdbx_seq_one_letter_code
_entity_poly.pdbx_strand_id
1 'polypeptide(L)'
;MQAAELQSVPSITEVQPAPRDATLRPEPAAAAPVALAKAEPFELPVDALQRVLQDSGLTWVHSDMQKIEAARAALAAEPQPVRVPREPKPAVIADEGPLVLVETRRDLSQLKLPFDAGTPAH
;
A
#
# COMPACT_ATOMS: atom_id res chain seq x y z
N MET A 1 45.21 -11.94 -36.83
CA MET A 1 45.18 -10.46 -36.72
C MET A 1 44.14 -9.96 -37.70
N GLN A 2 42.88 -9.83 -37.27
CA GLN A 2 41.82 -9.18 -38.05
C GLN A 2 41.12 -8.20 -37.10
N ALA A 3 40.98 -6.98 -37.59
CA ALA A 3 40.63 -5.78 -36.85
C ALA A 3 39.12 -5.62 -36.66
N ALA A 4 38.78 -5.04 -35.51
CA ALA A 4 37.71 -4.07 -35.27
C ALA A 4 36.48 -4.09 -36.20
N GLU A 5 35.36 -4.58 -35.67
CA GLU A 5 34.05 -3.97 -35.94
C GLU A 5 33.43 -3.57 -34.59
N LEU A 6 33.57 -2.28 -34.29
CA LEU A 6 32.86 -1.59 -33.24
C LEU A 6 31.39 -1.47 -33.66
N GLN A 7 30.55 -2.36 -33.14
CA GLN A 7 29.12 -2.28 -33.38
C GLN A 7 28.50 -1.20 -32.47
N SER A 8 28.16 -0.10 -33.14
CA SER A 8 27.25 0.99 -32.78
C SER A 8 26.36 0.77 -31.55
N VAL A 9 26.70 1.50 -30.48
CA VAL A 9 25.78 1.84 -29.39
C VAL A 9 24.64 2.73 -29.94
N PRO A 10 23.35 2.39 -29.75
CA PRO A 10 22.29 3.34 -30.05
C PRO A 10 22.38 4.50 -29.07
N SER A 11 22.62 5.70 -29.62
CA SER A 11 22.55 6.95 -28.87
C SER A 11 21.17 7.10 -28.26
N ILE A 12 21.13 7.23 -26.94
CA ILE A 12 19.97 7.71 -26.21
C ILE A 12 19.76 9.16 -26.64
N THR A 13 18.65 9.43 -27.33
CA THR A 13 18.18 10.79 -27.59
C THR A 13 17.82 11.44 -26.26
N GLU A 14 18.68 12.35 -25.82
CA GLU A 14 18.42 13.26 -24.71
C GLU A 14 17.26 14.19 -25.08
N VAL A 15 16.14 14.09 -24.36
CA VAL A 15 14.98 14.97 -24.54
C VAL A 15 15.30 16.31 -23.88
N GLN A 16 15.63 17.32 -24.70
CA GLN A 16 15.70 18.71 -24.24
C GLN A 16 14.30 19.21 -23.83
N PRO A 17 14.12 19.78 -22.63
CA PRO A 17 12.88 20.45 -22.28
C PRO A 17 12.82 21.83 -22.95
N ALA A 18 11.89 21.98 -23.91
CA ALA A 18 11.51 23.28 -24.45
C ALA A 18 10.90 24.18 -23.34
N PRO A 19 11.08 25.51 -23.42
CA PRO A 19 10.50 26.44 -22.45
C PRO A 19 8.97 26.36 -22.49
N ARG A 20 8.35 26.17 -21.32
CA ARG A 20 6.89 26.13 -21.18
C ARG A 20 6.35 27.55 -21.05
N ASP A 21 5.66 28.01 -22.07
CA ASP A 21 4.76 29.17 -21.98
C ASP A 21 3.70 28.93 -20.89
N ALA A 22 3.68 29.84 -19.90
CA ALA A 22 2.68 29.86 -18.84
C ALA A 22 1.38 30.47 -19.36
N THR A 23 0.64 29.71 -20.18
CA THR A 23 -0.77 30.01 -20.45
C THR A 23 -1.61 29.50 -19.28
N LEU A 24 -2.34 30.40 -18.63
CA LEU A 24 -3.27 30.12 -17.53
C LEU A 24 -4.20 28.95 -17.89
N ARG A 25 -4.06 27.85 -17.16
CA ARG A 25 -4.84 26.63 -17.31
C ARG A 25 -6.24 26.86 -16.74
N PRO A 26 -7.33 26.67 -17.51
CA PRO A 26 -8.66 26.66 -16.93
C PRO A 26 -8.77 25.52 -15.91
N GLU A 27 -9.41 25.83 -14.78
CA GLU A 27 -9.66 24.91 -13.68
C GLU A 27 -10.33 23.61 -14.20
N PRO A 28 -9.79 22.42 -13.89
CA PRO A 28 -10.37 21.18 -14.40
C PRO A 28 -11.74 20.97 -13.75
N ALA A 29 -12.80 21.08 -14.55
CA ALA A 29 -14.11 20.56 -14.18
C ALA A 29 -13.95 19.09 -13.77
N ALA A 30 -14.53 18.70 -12.63
CA ALA A 30 -14.48 17.33 -12.13
C ALA A 30 -15.04 16.39 -13.21
N ALA A 31 -14.16 15.61 -13.83
CA ALA A 31 -14.53 14.64 -14.84
C ALA A 31 -15.44 13.59 -14.21
N ALA A 32 -16.60 13.35 -14.81
CA ALA A 32 -17.44 12.21 -14.46
C ALA A 32 -16.62 10.91 -14.58
N PRO A 33 -16.84 9.91 -13.72
CA PRO A 33 -16.10 8.65 -13.79
C PRO A 33 -16.33 8.02 -15.16
N VAL A 34 -15.28 8.00 -16.00
CA VAL A 34 -15.30 7.29 -17.28
C VAL A 34 -15.28 5.81 -16.96
N ALA A 35 -16.35 5.10 -17.31
CA ALA A 35 -16.38 3.66 -17.20
C ALA A 35 -15.29 3.08 -18.10
N LEU A 36 -14.25 2.52 -17.48
CA LEU A 36 -13.18 1.82 -18.19
C LEU A 36 -13.78 0.55 -18.83
N ALA A 37 -13.46 0.32 -20.11
CA ALA A 37 -13.85 -0.91 -20.78
C ALA A 37 -13.30 -2.12 -20.01
N LYS A 38 -14.14 -3.14 -19.85
CA LYS A 38 -13.76 -4.36 -19.13
C LYS A 38 -12.58 -5.01 -19.88
N ALA A 39 -11.47 -5.21 -19.18
CA ALA A 39 -10.32 -5.88 -19.78
C ALA A 39 -10.69 -7.34 -20.09
N GLU A 40 -10.44 -7.76 -21.32
CA GLU A 40 -10.55 -9.16 -21.71
C GLU A 40 -9.41 -9.97 -21.05
N PRO A 41 -9.66 -11.23 -20.67
CA PRO A 41 -8.62 -12.08 -20.09
C PRO A 41 -7.54 -12.36 -21.13
N PHE A 42 -6.29 -12.00 -20.79
CA PHE A 42 -5.12 -12.31 -21.60
C PHE A 42 -4.53 -13.66 -21.19
N GLU A 43 -4.42 -14.59 -22.14
CA GLU A 43 -3.69 -15.84 -21.96
C GLU A 43 -2.24 -15.67 -22.42
N LEU A 44 -1.28 -16.01 -21.56
CA LEU A 44 0.13 -15.96 -21.89
C LEU A 44 0.54 -17.21 -22.70
N PRO A 45 1.05 -17.07 -23.94
CA PRO A 45 1.49 -18.22 -24.74
C PRO A 45 2.85 -18.73 -24.27
N VAL A 46 2.85 -19.59 -23.24
CA VAL A 46 4.07 -20.12 -22.60
C VAL A 46 4.98 -20.86 -23.58
N ASP A 47 4.42 -21.62 -24.53
CA ASP A 47 5.20 -22.36 -25.54
C ASP A 47 6.01 -21.41 -26.44
N ALA A 48 5.38 -20.32 -26.90
CA ALA A 48 6.03 -19.32 -27.73
C ALA A 48 7.18 -18.63 -26.97
N LEU A 49 6.98 -18.34 -25.69
CA LEU A 49 8.00 -17.75 -24.84
C LEU A 49 9.16 -18.74 -24.57
N GLN A 50 8.86 -20.02 -24.35
CA GLN A 50 9.88 -21.06 -24.21
C GLN A 50 10.75 -21.17 -25.47
N ARG A 51 10.15 -21.10 -26.66
CA ARG A 51 10.90 -21.13 -27.93
C ARG A 51 11.90 -19.98 -28.05
N VAL A 52 11.51 -18.76 -27.68
CA VAL A 52 12.40 -17.59 -27.70
C VAL A 52 13.57 -17.76 -26.73
N LEU A 53 13.31 -18.32 -25.55
CA LEU A 53 14.35 -18.57 -24.56
C LEU A 53 15.35 -19.63 -25.06
N GLN A 54 14.86 -20.71 -25.67
CA GLN A 54 15.73 -21.76 -26.24
C GLN A 54 16.61 -21.22 -27.38
N ASP A 55 16.03 -20.40 -28.27
CA ASP A 55 16.78 -19.74 -29.36
C ASP A 55 17.90 -18.83 -28.81
N SER A 56 17.65 -18.23 -27.65
CA SER A 56 18.61 -17.38 -26.92
C SER A 56 19.57 -18.17 -26.03
N GLY A 57 19.49 -19.51 -26.00
CA GLY A 57 20.29 -20.37 -25.11
C GLY A 57 19.96 -20.22 -23.62
N LEU A 58 18.79 -19.68 -23.29
CA LEU A 58 18.31 -19.45 -21.93
C LEU A 58 17.33 -20.54 -21.51
N THR A 59 17.36 -20.92 -20.23
CA THR A 59 16.42 -21.89 -19.66
C THR A 59 15.50 -21.21 -18.65
N TRP A 60 14.20 -21.27 -18.91
CA TRP A 60 13.21 -20.93 -17.88
C TRP A 60 13.09 -22.07 -16.88
N VAL A 61 13.41 -21.82 -15.62
CA VAL A 61 13.26 -22.79 -14.53
C VAL A 61 12.05 -22.42 -13.69
N HIS A 62 11.00 -23.26 -13.71
CA HIS A 62 9.94 -23.22 -12.71
C HIS A 62 10.30 -24.12 -11.53
N SER A 63 9.80 -23.78 -10.34
CA SER A 63 9.87 -24.67 -9.20
C SER A 63 9.03 -25.92 -9.46
N ASP A 64 9.55 -27.08 -9.07
CA ASP A 64 8.89 -28.38 -9.18
C ASP A 64 7.50 -28.35 -8.53
N MET A 65 6.46 -28.61 -9.34
CA MET A 65 5.06 -28.54 -8.89
C MET A 65 4.76 -29.51 -7.75
N GLN A 66 5.36 -30.71 -7.75
CA GLN A 66 5.17 -31.67 -6.67
C GLN A 66 5.76 -31.15 -5.35
N LYS A 67 6.87 -30.43 -5.41
CA LYS A 67 7.46 -29.80 -4.21
C LYS A 67 6.60 -28.64 -3.71
N ILE A 68 6.00 -27.87 -4.62
CA ILE A 68 5.08 -26.78 -4.25
C ILE A 68 3.81 -27.35 -3.60
N GLU A 69 3.25 -28.42 -4.16
CA GLU A 69 2.07 -29.10 -3.59
C GLU A 69 2.37 -29.72 -2.23
N ALA A 70 3.51 -30.40 -2.09
CA ALA A 70 3.96 -30.96 -0.82
C ALA A 70 4.17 -29.87 0.25
N ALA A 71 4.81 -28.75 -0.11
CA ALA A 71 5.01 -27.62 0.80
C ALA A 71 3.69 -26.97 1.22
N ARG A 72 2.76 -26.79 0.28
CA ARG A 72 1.42 -26.26 0.56
C ARG A 72 0.62 -27.20 1.47
N ALA A 73 0.71 -28.51 1.25
CA ALA A 73 0.08 -29.50 2.10
C ALA A 73 0.67 -29.49 3.52
N ALA A 74 1.99 -29.35 3.65
CA ALA A 74 2.66 -29.23 4.94
C ALA A 74 2.20 -27.97 5.70
N LEU A 75 2.13 -26.82 5.02
CA LEU A 75 1.62 -25.56 5.58
C LEU A 75 0.15 -25.67 6.01
N ALA A 76 -0.70 -26.32 5.20
CA ALA A 76 -2.11 -26.51 5.54
C ALA A 76 -2.31 -27.47 6.72
N ALA A 77 -1.36 -28.38 6.94
CA ALA A 77 -1.35 -29.30 8.08
C ALA A 77 -0.80 -28.65 9.36
N GLU A 78 -0.27 -27.42 9.30
CA GLU A 78 0.18 -26.73 10.51
C GLU A 78 -1.01 -26.42 11.43
N PRO A 79 -0.96 -26.87 12.71
CA PRO A 79 -2.01 -26.59 13.66
C PRO A 79 -1.99 -25.10 13.99
N GLN A 80 -3.12 -24.43 13.80
CA GLN A 80 -3.24 -23.02 14.14
C GLN A 80 -2.94 -22.81 15.63
N PRO A 81 -2.14 -21.79 15.98
CA PRO A 81 -1.80 -21.51 17.36
C PRO A 81 -3.07 -21.29 18.17
N VAL A 82 -3.15 -21.92 19.35
CA VAL A 82 -4.30 -21.80 20.25
C VAL A 82 -4.44 -20.34 20.65
N ARG A 83 -5.51 -19.69 20.18
CA ARG A 83 -5.80 -18.31 20.54
C ARG A 83 -6.47 -18.29 21.90
N VAL A 84 -5.72 -17.89 22.92
CA VAL A 84 -6.28 -17.59 24.25
C VAL A 84 -6.97 -16.22 24.16
N PRO A 85 -8.30 -16.12 24.39
CA PRO A 85 -8.96 -14.83 24.52
C PRO A 85 -8.32 -14.08 25.70
N ARG A 86 -7.76 -12.90 25.42
CA ARG A 86 -7.31 -12.02 26.50
C ARG A 86 -8.53 -11.56 27.28
N GLU A 87 -8.45 -11.60 28.60
CA GLU A 87 -9.43 -10.92 29.43
C GLU A 87 -9.42 -9.43 29.08
N PRO A 88 -10.59 -8.83 28.79
CA PRO A 88 -10.68 -7.40 28.61
C PRO A 88 -10.31 -6.72 29.92
N LYS A 89 -9.47 -5.68 29.83
CA LYS A 89 -9.16 -4.83 30.98
C LYS A 89 -10.49 -4.30 31.55
N PRO A 90 -10.72 -4.34 32.87
CA PRO A 90 -11.94 -3.80 33.46
C PRO A 90 -12.13 -2.34 33.03
N ALA A 91 -13.37 -2.01 32.66
CA ALA A 91 -13.73 -0.67 32.24
C ALA A 91 -13.43 0.31 33.39
N VAL A 92 -12.66 1.35 33.10
CA VAL A 92 -12.43 2.42 34.07
C VAL A 92 -13.73 3.20 34.16
N ILE A 93 -14.40 3.08 35.31
CA ILE A 93 -15.58 3.89 35.64
C ILE A 93 -15.06 5.29 35.97
N ALA A 94 -15.56 6.30 35.26
CA ALA A 94 -15.26 7.69 35.56
C ALA A 94 -15.88 8.06 36.91
N ASP A 95 -15.19 8.88 37.68
CA ASP A 95 -15.76 9.44 38.90
C ASP A 95 -16.73 10.55 38.49
N GLU A 96 -18.03 10.30 38.67
CA GLU A 96 -19.12 11.25 38.36
C GLU A 96 -19.28 12.32 39.45
N GLY A 97 -18.31 12.42 40.37
CA GLY A 97 -18.28 13.43 41.42
C GLY A 97 -17.95 14.83 40.86
N PRO A 98 -18.31 15.90 41.60
CA PRO A 98 -17.93 17.25 41.23
C PRO A 98 -16.41 17.37 41.12
N LEU A 99 -15.92 18.01 40.06
CA LEU A 99 -14.49 18.14 39.80
C LEU A 99 -13.82 19.00 40.88
N VAL A 100 -12.92 18.41 41.67
CA VAL A 100 -12.16 19.09 42.73
C VAL A 100 -10.67 19.04 42.45
N LEU A 101 -9.98 20.18 42.52
CA LEU A 101 -8.54 20.30 42.37
C LEU A 101 -7.82 19.62 43.55
N VAL A 102 -7.19 18.47 43.29
CA VAL A 102 -6.60 17.59 44.32
C VAL A 102 -5.50 18.26 45.17
N GLU A 103 -4.83 19.29 44.65
CA GLU A 103 -3.79 20.03 45.38
C GLU A 103 -4.37 21.01 46.41
N THR A 104 -5.60 21.50 46.21
CA THR A 104 -6.17 22.61 47.02
C THR A 104 -7.57 22.34 47.55
N ARG A 105 -8.14 21.15 47.25
CA ARG A 105 -9.55 20.81 47.47
C ARG A 105 -10.54 21.85 46.93
N ARG A 106 -10.16 22.61 45.91
CA ARG A 106 -11.01 23.65 45.32
C ARG A 106 -11.91 23.05 44.24
N ASP A 107 -13.20 23.33 44.33
CA ASP A 107 -14.17 22.99 43.28
C ASP A 107 -13.84 23.73 41.97
N LEU A 108 -13.78 23.00 40.87
CA LEU A 108 -13.41 23.50 39.55
C LEU A 108 -14.58 24.11 38.77
N SER A 109 -15.83 23.83 39.15
CA SER A 109 -17.02 24.46 38.52
C SER A 109 -17.09 25.96 38.76
N GLN A 110 -16.41 26.44 39.81
CA GLN A 110 -16.37 27.84 40.22
C GLN A 110 -15.22 28.65 39.58
N LEU A 111 -14.40 28.02 38.73
CA LEU A 111 -13.26 28.65 38.07
C LEU A 111 -13.49 28.74 36.56
N LYS A 112 -13.31 29.94 35.99
CA LYS A 112 -13.37 30.11 34.53
C LYS A 112 -12.07 29.64 33.89
N LEU A 113 -12.12 28.46 33.27
CA LEU A 113 -10.98 27.81 32.62
C LEU A 113 -10.95 28.16 31.11
N PRO A 114 -9.76 28.18 30.48
CA PRO A 114 -9.59 28.66 29.10
C PRO A 114 -10.22 27.77 28.02
N PHE A 115 -10.70 26.56 28.36
CA PHE A 115 -11.30 25.58 27.44
C PHE A 115 -12.82 25.40 27.63
N ASP A 116 -13.44 26.17 28.52
CA ASP A 116 -14.89 26.12 28.81
C ASP A 116 -15.78 26.65 27.66
N ALA A 117 -15.17 27.25 26.62
CA ALA A 117 -15.86 27.82 25.46
C ALA A 117 -16.56 26.80 24.54
N GLY A 118 -16.60 25.52 24.92
CA GLY A 118 -17.19 24.44 24.11
C GLY A 118 -17.97 23.38 24.89
N THR A 119 -18.23 23.57 26.19
CA THR A 119 -18.96 22.58 27.01
C THR A 119 -20.48 22.69 26.75
N PRO A 120 -21.17 21.63 26.28
CA PRO A 120 -22.62 21.62 26.27
C PRO A 120 -23.14 21.61 27.72
N ALA A 121 -24.08 22.50 28.02
CA ALA A 121 -24.75 22.57 29.31
C ALA A 121 -25.42 21.21 29.61
N HIS A 122 -25.07 20.64 30.77
CA HIS A 122 -25.71 19.46 31.35
C HIS A 122 -26.93 19.87 32.18
#